data_AF-A0AAV5N0S3-F1
#
_entry.id   AF-A0AAV5N0S3-F1
#
_cell.length_a   1.000
_cell.length_b   1.000
_cell.length_c   1.000
_cell.angle_alpha   90.00
_cell.angle_beta   90.00
_cell.angle_gamma   90.00
#
_symmetry.space_group_name_H-M   'P 1'
#
loop_
_entity.id
_entity.type
_entity.pdbx_description
1 polymer ?
#
loop_
_entity_poly.entity_id
_entity_poly.type
_entity_poly.pdbx_seq_one_letter_code
_entity_poly.pdbx_strand_id
1 'polypeptide(L)'
;MGYQFPADEEDNWCLLKVGVVQGRDRFDKVDPSLETGDLIRLYNWFLALSERKLPSSARLNFVEPCLELEYVSYKGDNVTIAVELGCEIKPPFTLKRAYTRYYGSSGDKRWKLFFNLNAKAFSAILTELEAAMEKYPTRKHR
;
A
#
# COMPACT_ATOMS: atom_id res chain seq x y z
N MET A 1 0.80 10.24 -6.70
CA MET A 1 1.90 10.65 -5.82
C MET A 1 2.28 12.09 -6.12
N GLY A 2 2.47 12.86 -5.05
CA GLY A 2 2.90 14.26 -4.98
C GLY A 2 3.06 14.65 -3.50
N TYR A 3 3.73 15.74 -3.15
CA TYR A 3 3.82 16.17 -1.75
C TYR A 3 2.51 16.79 -1.27
N GLN A 4 2.12 16.56 0.00
CA GLN A 4 0.98 17.24 0.60
C GLN A 4 1.22 18.76 0.72
N PHE A 5 2.43 19.14 1.14
CA PHE A 5 2.87 20.53 1.27
C PHE A 5 4.11 20.77 0.40
N PRO A 6 3.95 21.02 -0.92
CA PRO A 6 5.08 21.13 -1.84
C PRO A 6 6.10 22.21 -1.49
N ALA A 7 5.63 23.30 -0.86
CA ALA A 7 6.43 24.46 -0.47
C ALA A 7 7.15 24.30 0.88
N ASP A 8 6.80 23.28 1.66
CA ASP A 8 7.47 22.98 2.92
C ASP A 8 8.60 21.97 2.66
N GLU A 9 9.84 22.42 2.74
CA GLU A 9 11.01 21.57 2.50
C GLU A 9 11.24 20.53 3.60
N GLU A 10 10.55 20.63 4.73
CA GLU A 10 10.67 19.67 5.84
C GLU A 10 9.59 18.59 5.81
N ASP A 11 8.53 18.78 4.99
CA ASP A 11 7.42 17.84 4.90
C ASP A 11 7.65 16.75 3.84
N ASN A 12 7.58 15.49 4.29
CA ASN A 12 7.81 14.30 3.48
C ASN A 12 6.52 13.51 3.17
N TRP A 13 5.34 14.06 3.46
CA TRP A 13 4.06 13.41 3.22
C TRP A 13 3.76 13.32 1.72
N CYS A 14 3.52 12.09 1.28
CA CYS A 14 3.21 11.69 -0.07
C CYS A 14 1.71 11.44 -0.24
N LEU A 15 1.09 12.17 -1.17
CA LEU A 15 -0.29 11.99 -1.61
C LEU A 15 -0.46 10.67 -2.36
N LEU A 16 -0.99 9.68 -1.66
CA LEU A 16 -1.41 8.40 -2.20
C LEU A 16 -2.75 8.57 -2.93
N LYS A 17 -2.80 8.13 -4.19
CA LYS A 17 -4.06 8.04 -4.94
C LYS A 17 -4.56 6.60 -4.93
N VAL A 18 -5.73 6.36 -4.36
CA VAL A 18 -6.38 5.05 -4.28
C VAL A 18 -7.59 5.06 -5.20
N GLY A 19 -7.66 4.08 -6.10
CA GLY A 19 -8.83 3.83 -6.96
C GLY A 19 -9.35 2.42 -6.72
N VAL A 20 -10.62 2.30 -6.35
CA VAL A 20 -11.30 1.02 -6.11
C VAL A 20 -12.53 0.91 -7.01
N VAL A 21 -12.63 -0.21 -7.72
CA VAL A 21 -13.76 -0.53 -8.60
C VAL A 21 -14.31 -1.90 -8.24
N GLN A 22 -15.64 -1.99 -8.03
CA GLN A 22 -16.34 -3.23 -7.72
C GLN A 22 -17.69 -3.29 -8.45
N GLY A 23 -17.72 -3.95 -9.61
CA GLY A 23 -18.91 -3.97 -10.46
C GLY A 23 -19.22 -2.56 -10.95
N ARG A 24 -20.37 -1.99 -10.53
CA ARG A 24 -20.75 -0.59 -10.83
C ARG A 24 -20.29 0.41 -9.77
N ASP A 25 -19.79 -0.06 -8.64
CA ASP A 25 -19.33 0.80 -7.54
C ASP A 25 -17.90 1.29 -7.83
N ARG A 26 -17.65 2.59 -7.63
CA ARG A 26 -16.35 3.22 -7.85
C ARG A 26 -16.02 4.18 -6.72
N PHE A 27 -14.77 4.18 -6.27
CA PHE A 27 -14.23 5.08 -5.27
C PHE A 27 -12.85 5.53 -5.71
N ASP A 28 -12.61 6.84 -5.74
CA ASP A 28 -11.31 7.44 -5.97
C ASP A 28 -11.03 8.39 -4.81
N LYS A 29 -9.84 8.30 -4.23
CA LYS A 29 -9.41 9.13 -3.11
C LYS A 29 -7.94 9.50 -3.28
N VAL A 30 -7.60 10.73 -2.89
CA VAL A 30 -6.22 11.16 -2.71
C VAL A 30 -6.06 11.54 -1.24
N ASP A 31 -5.03 11.02 -0.60
CA ASP A 31 -4.83 11.15 0.85
C ASP A 31 -3.33 11.10 1.19
N PRO A 32 -2.84 11.93 2.14
CA PRO A 32 -1.43 11.95 2.54
C PRO A 32 -1.07 10.79 3.46
N SER A 33 -1.23 9.54 3.01
CA SER A 33 -1.11 8.38 3.92
C SER A 33 0.25 7.70 3.99
N LEU A 34 1.27 8.24 3.33
CA LEU A 34 2.62 7.69 3.30
C LEU A 34 3.65 8.81 3.40
N GLU A 35 4.79 8.54 4.01
CA GLU A 35 5.97 9.40 3.91
C GLU A 35 6.89 8.92 2.77
N THR A 36 7.81 9.77 2.28
CA THR A 36 8.83 9.35 1.30
C THR A 36 9.68 8.17 1.80
N GLY A 37 9.94 8.12 3.12
CA GLY A 37 10.62 6.98 3.75
C GLY A 37 9.83 5.67 3.66
N ASP A 38 8.51 5.74 3.60
CA ASP A 38 7.65 4.57 3.43
C ASP A 38 7.75 3.97 2.02
N LEU A 39 8.11 4.76 1.01
CA LEU A 39 8.39 4.25 -0.34
C LEU A 39 9.58 3.29 -0.36
N ILE A 40 10.63 3.61 0.40
CA ILE A 40 11.82 2.76 0.56
C ILE A 40 11.43 1.47 1.30
N ARG A 41 10.61 1.58 2.34
CA ARG A 41 10.11 0.42 3.09
C ARG A 41 9.24 -0.49 2.22
N LEU A 42 8.36 0.09 1.41
CA LEU A 42 7.54 -0.62 0.41
C LEU A 42 8.42 -1.33 -0.61
N TYR A 43 9.38 -0.63 -1.20
CA TYR A 43 10.30 -1.19 -2.20
C TYR A 43 11.05 -2.40 -1.63
N ASN A 44 11.68 -2.25 -0.47
CA ASN A 44 12.42 -3.34 0.17
C ASN A 44 11.53 -4.53 0.52
N TRP A 45 10.29 -4.28 0.93
CA TRP A 45 9.32 -5.32 1.23
C TRP A 45 8.92 -6.11 -0.02
N PHE A 46 8.58 -5.43 -1.11
CA PHE A 46 8.27 -6.08 -2.39
C PHE A 46 9.49 -6.77 -3.00
N LEU A 47 10.69 -6.19 -2.86
CA LEU A 47 11.93 -6.77 -3.37
C LEU A 47 12.21 -8.11 -2.68
N ALA A 48 12.15 -8.15 -1.34
CA ALA A 48 12.33 -9.37 -0.58
C ALA A 48 11.36 -10.49 -1.03
N LEU A 49 10.08 -10.16 -1.21
CA LEU A 49 9.08 -11.11 -1.69
C LEU A 49 9.35 -11.58 -3.12
N SER A 50 9.80 -10.68 -4.00
CA SER A 50 10.14 -11.02 -5.39
C SER A 50 11.32 -12.01 -5.48
N GLU A 51 12.25 -11.92 -4.53
CA GLU A 51 13.41 -12.81 -4.41
C GLU A 51 13.11 -14.09 -3.63
N ARG A 52 11.83 -14.34 -3.31
CA ARG A 52 11.36 -15.46 -2.48
C ARG A 52 11.98 -15.49 -1.09
N LYS A 53 12.32 -14.33 -0.53
CA LYS A 53 12.80 -14.16 0.84
C LYS A 53 11.64 -13.67 1.72
N LEU A 54 11.72 -13.94 3.02
CA LEU A 54 10.80 -13.33 3.97
C LEU A 54 11.27 -11.90 4.26
N PRO A 55 10.38 -10.90 4.20
CA PRO A 55 10.70 -9.55 4.67
C PRO A 55 10.96 -9.58 6.19
N SER A 56 11.59 -8.52 6.71
CA SER A 56 11.85 -8.37 8.15
C SER A 56 10.59 -8.45 9.01
N SER A 57 9.43 -8.11 8.44
CA SER A 57 8.11 -8.34 9.03
C SER A 57 7.14 -8.79 7.95
N ALA A 58 6.33 -9.81 8.25
CA ALA A 58 5.26 -10.26 7.37
C ALA A 58 4.21 -9.17 7.14
N ARG A 59 4.06 -8.22 8.08
CA ARG A 59 3.18 -7.05 7.94
C ARG A 59 3.99 -5.77 7.78
N LEU A 60 3.55 -4.92 6.87
CA LEU A 60 4.07 -3.59 6.64
C LEU A 60 2.97 -2.57 6.95
N ASN A 61 3.22 -1.79 8.01
CA ASN A 61 2.34 -0.73 8.49
C ASN A 61 3.05 0.62 8.39
N PHE A 62 2.27 1.69 8.26
CA PHE A 62 2.76 3.06 8.09
C PHE A 62 2.33 3.95 9.26
N VAL A 63 2.82 5.19 9.26
CA VAL A 63 2.49 6.17 10.30
C VAL A 63 0.98 6.42 10.33
N GLU A 64 0.36 6.65 9.15
CA GLU A 64 -1.09 6.65 9.04
C GLU A 64 -1.63 5.21 8.92
N PRO A 65 -2.61 4.83 9.76
CA PRO A 65 -3.20 3.48 9.76
C PRO A 65 -4.20 3.28 8.61
N CYS A 66 -4.09 4.04 7.53
CA CYS A 66 -5.00 4.00 6.38
C CYS A 66 -4.71 2.79 5.47
N LEU A 67 -3.44 2.42 5.32
CA LEU A 67 -2.96 1.33 4.45
C LEU A 67 -2.11 0.33 5.25
N GLU A 68 -2.32 -0.96 5.05
CA GLU A 68 -1.40 -2.01 5.53
C GLU A 68 -1.21 -3.07 4.45
N LEU A 69 -0.03 -3.71 4.43
CA LEU A 69 0.25 -4.86 3.57
C LEU A 69 0.66 -6.06 4.43
N GLU A 70 0.23 -7.25 4.04
CA GLU A 70 0.60 -8.50 4.71
C GLU A 70 1.01 -9.56 3.70
N TYR A 71 2.14 -10.21 3.94
CA TYR A 71 2.53 -11.42 3.24
C TYR A 71 1.69 -12.59 3.77
N VAL A 72 1.06 -13.34 2.86
CA VAL A 72 0.17 -14.45 3.21
C VAL A 72 0.84 -15.79 2.93
N SER A 73 1.32 -16.02 1.70
CA SER A 73 1.94 -17.30 1.33
C SER A 73 2.70 -17.24 0.00
N TYR A 74 3.58 -18.22 -0.20
CA TYR A 74 4.08 -18.59 -1.52
C TYR A 74 3.26 -19.78 -2.06
N LYS A 75 2.82 -19.70 -3.32
CA LYS A 75 2.13 -20.80 -4.02
C LYS A 75 2.67 -20.94 -5.44
N GLY A 76 3.53 -21.95 -5.65
CA GLY A 76 4.27 -22.09 -6.90
C GLY A 76 5.16 -20.87 -7.11
N ASP A 77 4.99 -20.20 -8.24
CA ASP A 77 5.72 -18.96 -8.59
C ASP A 77 4.95 -17.68 -8.23
N ASN A 78 3.81 -17.80 -7.56
CA ASN A 78 3.02 -16.66 -7.11
C ASN A 78 3.23 -16.40 -5.62
N VAL A 79 3.13 -15.12 -5.25
CA VAL A 79 3.11 -14.65 -3.87
C VAL A 79 1.73 -14.08 -3.58
N THR A 80 1.07 -14.61 -2.56
CA THR A 80 -0.18 -14.04 -2.07
C THR A 80 0.14 -12.96 -1.04
N ILE A 81 -0.35 -11.75 -1.28
CA ILE A 81 -0.35 -10.65 -0.32
C ILE A 81 -1.78 -10.24 0.02
N ALA A 82 -1.97 -9.67 1.20
CA ALA A 82 -3.17 -8.93 1.54
C ALA A 82 -2.86 -7.42 1.58
N VAL A 83 -3.80 -6.62 1.13
CA VAL A 83 -3.80 -5.16 1.25
C VAL A 83 -5.00 -4.77 2.09
N GLU A 84 -4.77 -4.03 3.16
CA GLU A 84 -5.82 -3.52 4.02
C GLU A 84 -6.04 -2.03 3.83
N LEU A 85 -7.30 -1.64 3.61
CA LEU A 85 -7.74 -0.25 3.48
C LEU A 85 -8.63 0.12 4.67
N GLY A 86 -8.20 1.11 5.44
CA GLY A 86 -8.88 1.68 6.60
C GLY A 86 -9.21 3.15 6.41
N CYS A 87 -9.88 3.72 7.42
CA CYS A 87 -10.08 5.16 7.59
C CYS A 87 -10.51 5.89 6.30
N GLU A 88 -9.80 6.95 5.91
CA GLU A 88 -10.12 7.86 4.80
C GLU A 88 -10.01 7.21 3.42
N ILE A 89 -9.22 6.15 3.29
CA ILE A 89 -8.99 5.43 2.01
C ILE A 89 -9.86 4.19 1.86
N LYS A 90 -10.72 3.90 2.84
CA LYS A 90 -11.69 2.81 2.77
C LYS A 90 -12.93 3.25 1.96
N PRO A 91 -13.30 2.51 0.89
CA PRO A 91 -14.53 2.80 0.17
C PRO A 91 -15.78 2.80 1.08
N PRO A 92 -16.77 3.66 0.79
CA PRO A 92 -17.99 3.77 1.61
C PRO A 92 -19.00 2.67 1.32
N PHE A 93 -18.87 1.95 0.20
CA PHE A 93 -19.76 0.85 -0.17
C PHE A 93 -19.39 -0.46 0.55
N THR A 94 -20.21 -1.49 0.37
CA THR A 94 -19.97 -2.82 0.96
C THR A 94 -19.07 -3.65 0.04
N LEU A 95 -18.03 -4.26 0.61
CA LEU A 95 -17.18 -5.21 -0.10
C LEU A 95 -17.99 -6.50 -0.36
N LYS A 96 -18.11 -6.89 -1.63
CA LYS A 96 -18.86 -8.07 -2.04
C LYS A 96 -18.05 -9.33 -1.71
N ARG A 97 -18.78 -10.35 -1.24
CA ARG A 97 -18.39 -11.53 -0.43
C ARG A 97 -17.18 -12.39 -0.85
N ALA A 98 -16.49 -12.14 -1.96
CA ALA A 98 -15.41 -13.03 -2.43
C ALA A 98 -14.06 -12.82 -1.71
N TYR A 99 -13.87 -11.74 -0.95
CA TYR A 99 -12.56 -11.37 -0.40
C TYR A 99 -12.56 -10.93 1.08
N THR A 100 -13.68 -10.99 1.80
CA THR A 100 -13.81 -10.29 3.08
C THR A 100 -13.49 -11.11 4.32
N ARG A 101 -12.71 -10.51 5.22
CA ARG A 101 -12.77 -10.76 6.66
C ARG A 101 -12.62 -9.39 7.33
N TYR A 102 -13.67 -8.92 8.01
CA TYR A 102 -13.61 -7.68 8.79
C TYR A 102 -12.83 -7.95 10.08
N TYR A 103 -11.88 -7.08 10.41
CA TYR A 103 -11.05 -7.22 11.60
C TYR A 103 -10.85 -5.88 12.30
N GLY A 104 -10.88 -5.91 13.63
CA GLY A 104 -10.76 -4.74 14.51
C GLY A 104 -11.69 -4.88 15.73
N SER A 105 -11.18 -4.55 16.94
CA SER A 105 -11.91 -4.72 18.20
C SER A 105 -12.93 -3.61 18.50
N SER A 106 -13.12 -2.65 17.60
CA SER A 106 -13.90 -1.44 17.88
C SER A 106 -14.39 -0.80 16.59
N GLY A 107 -15.50 -1.30 16.03
CA GLY A 107 -16.32 -0.61 15.02
C GLY A 107 -15.68 -0.28 13.65
N ASP A 108 -14.35 -0.37 13.54
CA ASP A 108 -13.58 0.09 12.40
C ASP A 108 -13.44 -1.03 11.37
N LYS A 109 -14.45 -1.12 10.52
CA LYS A 109 -14.58 -2.17 9.51
C LYS A 109 -13.56 -1.95 8.38
N ARG A 110 -12.32 -2.40 8.56
CA ARG A 110 -11.30 -2.37 7.51
C ARG A 110 -11.64 -3.31 6.35
N TRP A 111 -11.23 -2.93 5.15
CA TRP A 111 -11.29 -3.78 3.97
C TRP A 111 -9.99 -4.54 3.85
N LYS A 112 -10.04 -5.87 3.75
CA LYS A 112 -8.87 -6.71 3.46
C LYS A 112 -9.06 -7.36 2.10
N LEU A 113 -8.10 -7.13 1.20
CA LEU A 113 -8.13 -7.58 -0.19
C LEU A 113 -6.93 -8.49 -0.44
N PHE A 114 -7.11 -9.59 -1.16
CA PHE A 114 -6.03 -10.55 -1.44
C PHE A 114 -5.61 -10.51 -2.90
N PHE A 115 -4.31 -10.44 -3.15
CA PHE A 115 -3.72 -10.39 -4.48
C PHE A 115 -2.68 -11.49 -4.65
N ASN A 116 -2.68 -12.12 -5.82
CA ASN A 116 -1.62 -13.03 -6.23
C ASN A 116 -0.69 -12.29 -7.18
N LEU A 117 0.57 -12.13 -6.77
CA LEU A 117 1.59 -11.44 -7.54
C LEU A 117 2.51 -12.48 -8.18
N ASN A 118 2.74 -12.32 -9.49
CA ASN A 118 3.73 -13.08 -10.24
C ASN A 118 4.96 -12.21 -10.53
N ALA A 119 6.00 -12.78 -11.13
CA ALA A 119 7.24 -12.07 -11.46
C ALA A 119 7.01 -10.78 -12.26
N LYS A 120 6.05 -10.76 -13.21
CA LYS A 120 5.71 -9.56 -13.99
C LYS A 120 5.10 -8.48 -13.10
N ALA A 121 4.21 -8.84 -12.18
CA ALA A 121 3.60 -7.90 -11.25
C ALA A 121 4.65 -7.30 -10.30
N PHE A 122 5.57 -8.10 -9.77
CA PHE A 122 6.68 -7.59 -8.95
C PHE A 122 7.57 -6.63 -9.73
N SER A 123 7.97 -7.00 -10.95
CA SER A 123 8.79 -6.12 -11.79
C SER A 123 8.11 -4.77 -12.03
N ALA A 124 6.82 -4.76 -12.34
CA ALA A 124 6.08 -3.50 -12.53
C ALA A 124 6.02 -2.66 -11.24
N ILE A 125 5.69 -3.28 -10.10
CA ILE A 125 5.60 -2.59 -8.81
C ILE A 125 6.96 -1.99 -8.41
N LEU A 126 8.06 -2.76 -8.54
CA LEU A 126 9.39 -2.30 -8.18
C LEU A 126 9.84 -1.13 -9.06
N THR A 127 9.63 -1.21 -10.37
CA THR A 127 9.93 -0.10 -11.30
C THR A 127 9.11 1.15 -10.99
N GLU A 128 7.82 1.03 -10.68
CA GLU A 128 6.99 2.17 -10.31
C GLU A 128 7.42 2.81 -8.99
N LEU A 129 7.82 1.99 -8.01
CA LEU A 129 8.34 2.47 -6.73
C LEU A 129 9.70 3.17 -6.89
N GLU A 130 10.62 2.63 -7.71
CA GLU A 130 11.89 3.29 -8.04
C GLU A 130 11.66 4.66 -8.66
N ALA A 131 10.79 4.74 -9.68
CA ALA A 131 10.44 6.00 -10.31
C ALA A 131 9.78 6.99 -9.34
N ALA A 132 8.96 6.49 -8.40
CA ALA A 132 8.36 7.33 -7.37
C ALA A 132 9.39 7.86 -6.36
N MET A 133 10.36 7.04 -5.94
CA MET A 133 11.44 7.44 -5.03
C MET A 133 12.39 8.45 -5.69
N GLU A 134 12.69 8.30 -6.98
CA GLU A 134 13.50 9.27 -7.74
C GLU A 134 12.77 10.60 -7.90
N LYS A 135 11.46 10.55 -8.19
CA LYS A 135 10.64 11.74 -8.38
C LYS A 135 10.31 12.47 -7.07
N TYR A 136 10.18 11.74 -5.97
CA TYR A 136 9.80 12.25 -4.65
C TYR A 136 10.80 11.77 -3.58
N PRO A 137 12.05 12.28 -3.60
CA PRO A 137 13.09 11.86 -2.66
C PRO A 137 12.87 12.48 -1.28
N THR A 138 13.25 11.77 -0.21
CA THR A 138 13.20 12.32 1.16
C THR A 138 13.93 13.65 1.26
N ARG A 139 13.22 14.67 1.73
CA ARG A 139 13.73 16.01 1.98
C ARG A 139 14.39 16.04 3.36
N LYS A 140 15.52 16.74 3.46
CA LYS A 140 16.29 16.83 4.71
C LYS A 140 15.65 17.85 5.63
N HIS A 141 15.38 17.47 6.88
CA HIS A 141 15.17 18.42 7.96
C HIS A 141 16.45 19.24 8.16
N ARG A 142 16.35 20.56 8.20
CA ARG A 142 17.48 21.47 8.44
C ARG A 142 17.84 21.57 9.92
#